data_AF-X1GUD9-F1
#
_entry.id   AF-X1GUD9-F1
#
_cell.length_a   1.000
_cell.length_b   1.000
_cell.length_c   1.000
_cell.angle_alpha   90.00
_cell.angle_beta   90.00
_cell.angle_gamma   90.00
#
_symmetry.space_group_name_H-M   'P 1'
#
loop_
_entity.id
_entity.type
_entity.pdbx_description
1 polymer ?
#
loop_
_entity_poly.entity_id
_entity_poly.type
_entity_poly.pdbx_seq_one_letter_code
_entity_poly.pdbx_strand_id
1 'polypeptide(L)'
;MQAYIEVQFELDGHKVQPDGLIQISRGKRSWTALIEVKTGSNELNCEQIETYLDLAKEQCFDCLITISNQIARIPGQHPVDVDKRKLKKVAFHHLSWSRVLTEAVLQKSHRGVADPDQAWILGELIRYLEHPNAGSVDFSDMGEHWV
;
A
#
# COMPACT_ATOMS: atom_id res chain seq x y z
N MET A 1 6.20 -0.91 -16.58
CA MET A 1 5.34 -0.71 -15.38
C MET A 1 4.83 0.71 -15.45
N GLN A 2 3.59 0.93 -15.08
CA GLN A 2 2.97 2.25 -15.00
C GLN A 2 2.47 2.43 -13.57
N ALA A 3 2.60 3.65 -13.06
CA ALA A 3 2.12 4.04 -11.74
C ALA A 3 1.38 5.37 -11.86
N TYR A 4 0.24 5.46 -11.19
CA TYR A 4 -0.64 6.62 -11.19
C TYR A 4 -0.97 6.99 -9.74
N ILE A 5 -1.16 8.28 -9.49
CA ILE A 5 -1.54 8.82 -8.19
C ILE A 5 -2.97 9.36 -8.25
N GLU A 6 -3.69 9.28 -7.12
CA GLU A 6 -5.01 9.90 -6.91
C GLU A 6 -6.02 9.62 -8.04
N VAL A 7 -6.08 8.36 -8.48
CA VAL A 7 -6.86 7.96 -9.66
C VAL A 7 -8.34 8.01 -9.34
N GLN A 8 -9.14 8.68 -10.18
CA GLN A 8 -10.59 8.82 -9.96
C GLN A 8 -11.37 7.76 -10.72
N PHE A 9 -12.28 7.11 -10.00
CA PHE A 9 -13.25 6.16 -10.53
C PHE A 9 -14.67 6.57 -10.14
N GLU A 10 -15.65 6.00 -10.84
CA GLU A 10 -17.05 6.03 -10.43
C GLU A 10 -17.47 4.61 -10.05
N LEU A 11 -18.14 4.47 -8.90
CA LEU A 11 -18.71 3.22 -8.41
C LEU A 11 -20.11 3.52 -7.86
N ASP A 12 -21.14 2.87 -8.39
CA ASP A 12 -22.55 3.08 -8.00
C ASP A 12 -22.98 4.56 -7.99
N GLY A 13 -22.45 5.38 -8.90
CA GLY A 13 -22.75 6.81 -9.01
C GLY A 13 -22.00 7.72 -8.03
N HIS A 14 -21.06 7.17 -7.25
CA HIS A 14 -20.19 7.91 -6.33
C HIS A 14 -18.74 7.93 -6.83
N LYS A 15 -18.03 9.03 -6.57
CA LYS A 15 -16.60 9.12 -6.88
C LYS A 15 -15.78 8.35 -5.84
N VAL A 16 -14.89 7.51 -6.33
CA VAL A 16 -13.96 6.71 -5.54
C VAL A 16 -12.54 7.03 -6.00
N GLN A 17 -11.68 7.45 -5.06
CA GLN A 17 -10.32 7.90 -5.38
C GLN A 17 -9.32 7.18 -4.47
N PRO A 18 -8.66 6.11 -4.96
CA PRO A 18 -7.51 5.51 -4.29
C PRO A 18 -6.26 6.38 -4.42
N ASP A 19 -5.35 6.29 -3.45
CA ASP A 19 -4.09 7.04 -3.46
C ASP A 19 -3.20 6.71 -4.66
N GLY A 20 -3.29 5.48 -5.18
CA GLY A 20 -2.58 5.12 -6.39
C GLY A 20 -3.07 3.87 -7.09
N LEU A 21 -2.51 3.66 -8.28
CA LEU A 21 -2.72 2.47 -9.10
C LEU A 21 -1.40 2.05 -9.75
N ILE A 22 -1.08 0.77 -9.66
CA ILE A 22 0.09 0.18 -10.31
C ILE A 22 -0.40 -0.80 -11.37
N GLN A 23 0.13 -0.68 -12.59
CA GLN A 23 -0.07 -1.65 -13.65
C GLN A 23 1.26 -2.21 -14.16
N ILE A 24 1.34 -3.53 -14.22
CA ILE A 24 2.48 -4.27 -14.74
C ILE A 24 2.02 -5.11 -15.92
N SER A 25 2.52 -4.81 -17.11
CA SER A 25 2.24 -5.58 -18.33
C SER A 25 3.44 -6.44 -18.72
N ARG A 26 3.19 -7.73 -18.97
CA ARG A 26 4.17 -8.69 -19.50
C ARG A 26 3.54 -9.43 -20.68
N GLY A 27 3.97 -9.10 -21.89
CA GLY A 27 3.36 -9.62 -23.11
C GLY A 27 1.89 -9.21 -23.20
N LYS A 28 0.98 -10.19 -23.31
CA LYS A 28 -0.47 -9.97 -23.40
C LYS A 28 -1.19 -9.92 -22.04
N ARG A 29 -0.48 -10.14 -20.94
CA ARG A 29 -1.07 -10.14 -19.59
C ARG A 29 -0.71 -8.85 -18.88
N SER A 30 -1.68 -8.28 -18.19
CA SER A 30 -1.51 -7.17 -17.25
C SER A 30 -1.88 -7.63 -15.85
N TRP A 31 -1.19 -7.09 -14.86
CA TRP A 31 -1.54 -7.20 -13.45
C TRP A 31 -1.72 -5.78 -12.91
N THR A 32 -2.85 -5.50 -12.27
CA THR A 32 -3.25 -4.17 -11.81
C THR A 32 -3.59 -4.21 -10.32
N ALA A 33 -3.02 -3.26 -9.56
CA ALA A 33 -3.29 -3.12 -8.14
C ALA A 33 -3.70 -1.70 -7.77
N LEU A 34 -4.74 -1.58 -6.95
CA LEU A 34 -5.05 -0.35 -6.22
C LEU A 34 -4.14 -0.22 -5.00
N ILE A 35 -3.77 1.01 -4.68
CA ILE A 35 -2.91 1.35 -3.54
C ILE A 35 -3.66 2.31 -2.63
N GLU A 36 -3.68 2.02 -1.33
CA GLU A 36 -4.13 2.93 -0.27
C GLU A 36 -3.04 3.05 0.79
N VAL A 37 -2.78 4.27 1.24
CA VAL A 37 -1.64 4.59 2.10
C VAL A 37 -2.08 5.43 3.29
N LYS A 38 -1.62 5.06 4.50
CA LYS A 38 -1.76 5.89 5.70
C LYS A 38 -0.40 6.10 6.35
N THR A 39 -0.05 7.34 6.64
CA THR A 39 1.16 7.73 7.40
C THR A 39 0.78 8.15 8.81
N GLY A 40 1.74 8.16 9.72
CA GLY A 40 1.52 8.51 11.13
C GLY A 40 0.69 7.45 11.86
N SER A 41 -0.14 7.91 12.79
CA SER A 41 -1.07 7.10 13.56
C SER A 41 -2.44 6.92 12.87
N ASN A 42 -2.57 7.31 11.60
CA ASN A 42 -3.83 7.16 10.87
C ASN A 42 -4.12 5.68 10.59
N GLU A 43 -5.30 5.22 10.98
CA GLU A 43 -5.75 3.86 10.73
C GLU A 43 -6.43 3.72 9.35
N LEU A 44 -6.40 2.49 8.83
CA LEU A 44 -7.14 2.14 7.62
C LEU A 44 -8.64 2.06 7.95
N ASN A 45 -9.46 2.78 7.19
CA ASN A 45 -10.91 2.77 7.35
C ASN A 45 -11.52 1.54 6.65
N CYS A 46 -12.28 0.72 7.37
CA CYS A 46 -12.86 -0.51 6.81
C CYS A 46 -13.82 -0.24 5.65
N GLU A 47 -14.72 0.74 5.76
CA GLU A 47 -15.69 1.08 4.71
C GLU A 47 -14.98 1.55 3.43
N GLN A 48 -13.92 2.35 3.57
CA GLN A 48 -13.07 2.79 2.46
C GLN A 48 -12.40 1.59 1.76
N ILE A 49 -11.81 0.69 2.53
CA ILE A 49 -11.17 -0.53 2.00
C ILE A 49 -12.19 -1.43 1.31
N GLU A 50 -13.36 -1.65 1.89
CA GLU A 50 -14.40 -2.47 1.26
C GLU A 50 -14.91 -1.85 -0.05
N THR A 51 -15.02 -0.52 -0.10
CA THR A 51 -15.36 0.22 -1.33
C THR A 51 -14.30 -0.01 -2.41
N TYR A 52 -13.01 0.02 -2.06
CA TYR A 52 -11.94 -0.27 -3.01
C TYR A 52 -11.90 -1.74 -3.44
N LEU A 53 -12.28 -2.68 -2.57
CA LEU A 53 -12.43 -4.09 -2.95
C LEU A 53 -13.58 -4.30 -3.94
N ASP A 54 -14.70 -3.59 -3.76
CA ASP A 54 -15.80 -3.61 -4.73
C ASP A 54 -15.39 -2.99 -6.06
N LEU A 55 -14.72 -1.84 -6.02
CA LEU A 55 -14.16 -1.20 -7.22
C LEU A 55 -13.19 -2.13 -7.96
N ALA A 56 -12.25 -2.74 -7.24
CA ALA A 56 -11.29 -3.67 -7.84
C ALA A 56 -12.00 -4.88 -8.48
N LYS A 57 -13.06 -5.38 -7.85
CA LYS A 57 -13.86 -6.47 -8.41
C LYS A 57 -14.62 -6.05 -9.67
N GLU A 58 -15.21 -4.86 -9.70
CA GLU A 58 -15.94 -4.32 -10.86
C GLU A 58 -15.01 -4.09 -12.04
N GLN A 59 -13.88 -3.44 -11.80
CA GLN A 59 -12.87 -3.12 -12.81
C GLN A 59 -11.95 -4.31 -13.15
N CYS A 60 -12.16 -5.46 -12.52
CA CYS A 60 -11.36 -6.67 -12.70
C CYS A 60 -9.87 -6.46 -12.39
N PHE A 61 -9.55 -5.63 -11.41
CA PHE A 61 -8.20 -5.46 -10.88
C PHE A 61 -7.82 -6.67 -10.02
N ASP A 62 -6.54 -7.01 -10.06
CA ASP A 62 -6.02 -8.22 -9.45
C ASP A 62 -5.85 -8.07 -7.93
N CYS A 63 -5.60 -6.85 -7.45
CA CYS A 63 -5.16 -6.64 -6.07
C CYS A 63 -5.53 -5.28 -5.49
N LEU A 64 -5.73 -5.24 -4.16
CA LEU A 64 -5.65 -4.05 -3.32
C LEU A 64 -4.48 -4.20 -2.35
N ILE A 65 -3.57 -3.22 -2.34
CA ILE A 65 -2.44 -3.15 -1.43
C ILE A 65 -2.63 -1.95 -0.50
N THR A 66 -2.54 -2.19 0.80
CA THR A 66 -2.53 -1.13 1.81
C THR A 66 -1.13 -0.95 2.37
N ILE A 67 -0.75 0.29 2.68
CA ILE A 67 0.51 0.62 3.35
C ILE A 67 0.19 1.48 4.57
N SER A 68 0.51 1.01 5.78
CA SER A 68 0.34 1.81 7.01
C SER A 68 1.22 1.33 8.15
N ASN A 69 1.16 1.98 9.30
CA ASN A 69 1.79 1.50 10.54
C ASN A 69 0.86 0.61 11.37
N GLN A 70 -0.38 0.39 10.92
CA GLN A 70 -1.37 -0.33 11.70
C GLN A 70 -0.98 -1.80 11.84
N ILE A 71 -0.84 -2.26 13.09
CA ILE A 71 -0.43 -3.64 13.38
C ILE A 71 -1.66 -4.54 13.40
N ALA A 72 -1.56 -5.69 12.72
CA ALA A 72 -2.62 -6.69 12.77
C ALA A 72 -2.69 -7.35 14.14
N ARG A 73 -3.92 -7.59 14.63
CA ARG A 73 -4.16 -8.27 15.91
C ARG A 73 -3.54 -9.66 15.99
N ILE A 74 -3.46 -10.34 14.85
CA ILE A 74 -2.90 -11.69 14.72
C ILE A 74 -1.77 -11.63 13.66
N PRO A 75 -0.56 -12.13 13.98
CA PRO A 75 0.51 -12.21 13.00
C PRO A 75 0.09 -12.92 11.72
N GLY A 76 0.37 -12.29 10.58
CA GLY A 76 0.03 -12.82 9.25
C GLY A 76 -1.38 -12.49 8.76
N GLN A 77 -2.20 -11.77 9.55
CA GLN A 77 -3.49 -11.23 9.08
C GLN A 77 -3.37 -9.79 8.60
N HIS A 78 -4.36 -9.34 7.84
CA HIS A 78 -4.51 -7.93 7.49
C HIS A 78 -5.00 -7.14 8.73
N PRO A 79 -4.54 -5.90 8.97
CA PRO A 79 -4.94 -5.12 10.15
C PRO A 79 -6.43 -4.74 10.17
N VAL A 80 -7.05 -4.63 8.99
CA VAL A 80 -8.49 -4.41 8.82
C VAL A 80 -9.20 -5.73 8.53
N ASP A 81 -10.27 -6.00 9.28
CA ASP A 81 -11.21 -7.09 9.00
C ASP A 81 -12.28 -6.61 8.02
N VAL A 82 -12.45 -7.36 6.92
CA VAL A 82 -13.35 -7.04 5.80
C VAL A 82 -14.21 -8.26 5.48
N ASP A 83 -15.34 -8.07 4.81
CA ASP A 83 -16.15 -9.17 4.32
C ASP A 83 -15.34 -10.07 3.37
N LYS A 84 -15.02 -11.28 3.84
CA LYS A 84 -14.25 -12.30 3.10
C LYS A 84 -14.87 -12.65 1.74
N ARG A 85 -16.17 -12.40 1.53
CA ARG A 85 -16.82 -12.59 0.23
C ARG A 85 -16.28 -11.64 -0.85
N LYS A 86 -15.80 -10.45 -0.47
CA LYS A 86 -15.18 -9.47 -1.37
C LYS A 86 -13.78 -9.90 -1.84
N LEU A 87 -13.09 -10.74 -1.06
CA LEU A 87 -11.73 -11.22 -1.34
C LEU A 87 -11.65 -12.37 -2.37
N LYS A 88 -12.78 -12.87 -2.88
CA LYS A 88 -12.79 -14.06 -3.75
C LYS A 88 -12.02 -13.89 -5.06
N LYS A 89 -11.98 -12.67 -5.61
CA LYS A 89 -11.37 -12.37 -6.92
C LYS A 89 -10.21 -11.38 -6.84
N VAL A 90 -10.04 -10.71 -5.71
CA VAL A 90 -9.09 -9.62 -5.52
C VAL A 90 -8.14 -10.03 -4.41
N ALA A 91 -6.85 -10.08 -4.71
CA ALA A 91 -5.82 -10.31 -3.69
C ALA A 91 -5.75 -9.09 -2.76
N PHE A 92 -5.63 -9.32 -1.46
CA PHE A 92 -5.61 -8.24 -0.48
C PHE A 92 -4.35 -8.35 0.38
N HIS A 93 -3.50 -7.33 0.30
CA HIS A 93 -2.18 -7.34 0.90
C HIS A 93 -1.97 -6.10 1.74
N HIS A 94 -1.20 -6.26 2.82
CA HIS A 94 -0.76 -5.18 3.68
C HIS A 94 0.76 -5.14 3.74
N LEU A 95 1.33 -3.94 3.68
CA LEU A 95 2.73 -3.68 3.92
C LEU A 95 2.86 -2.65 5.04
N SER A 96 3.77 -2.92 5.99
CA SER A 96 4.17 -1.88 6.93
C SER A 96 5.13 -0.90 6.25
N TRP A 97 5.11 0.36 6.68
CA TRP A 97 6.13 1.33 6.25
C TRP A 97 7.55 0.89 6.62
N SER A 98 7.73 0.23 7.77
CA SER A 98 9.01 -0.37 8.16
C SER A 98 9.52 -1.41 7.15
N ARG A 99 8.62 -2.21 6.57
CA ARG A 99 8.96 -3.16 5.51
C ARG A 99 9.32 -2.43 4.21
N VAL A 100 8.56 -1.39 3.85
CA VAL A 100 8.86 -0.57 2.67
C VAL A 100 10.24 0.09 2.80
N LEU A 101 10.55 0.69 3.95
CA LEU A 101 11.86 1.28 4.22
C LEU A 101 12.98 0.22 4.11
N THR A 102 12.79 -0.94 4.73
CA THR A 102 13.77 -2.03 4.68
C THR A 102 14.08 -2.44 3.24
N GLU A 103 13.05 -2.68 2.42
CA GLU A 103 13.23 -3.03 1.01
C GLU A 103 13.87 -1.89 0.21
N ALA A 104 13.51 -0.63 0.50
CA ALA A 104 14.11 0.53 -0.15
C ALA A 104 15.61 0.65 0.14
N VAL A 105 16.01 0.50 1.41
CA VAL A 105 17.42 0.51 1.84
C VAL A 105 18.19 -0.65 1.20
N LEU A 106 17.62 -1.86 1.16
CA LEU A 106 18.24 -3.01 0.50
C LEU A 106 18.39 -2.77 -1.01
N GLN A 107 17.38 -2.20 -1.66
CA GLN A 107 17.44 -1.86 -3.08
C GLN A 107 18.53 -0.84 -3.37
N LYS A 108 18.64 0.23 -2.57
CA LYS A 108 19.65 1.27 -2.73
C LYS A 108 21.06 0.75 -2.48
N SER A 109 21.26 -0.04 -1.42
CA SER A 109 22.60 -0.44 -0.96
C SER A 109 23.18 -1.67 -1.67
N HIS A 110 22.35 -2.62 -2.10
CA HIS A 110 22.84 -3.90 -2.63
C HIS A 110 22.52 -4.14 -4.10
N ARG A 111 21.33 -3.73 -4.55
CA ARG A 111 20.88 -4.02 -5.94
C ARG A 111 21.18 -2.85 -6.88
N GLY A 112 21.16 -1.63 -6.36
CA GLY A 112 21.26 -0.41 -7.15
C GLY A 112 19.98 -0.14 -7.97
N VAL A 113 19.92 1.05 -8.56
CA VAL A 113 18.89 1.43 -9.53
C VAL A 113 19.63 2.00 -10.74
N ALA A 114 19.41 1.43 -11.92
CA ALA A 114 20.17 1.77 -13.12
C ALA A 114 19.87 3.20 -13.62
N ASP A 115 18.63 3.64 -13.44
CA ASP A 115 18.18 4.97 -13.78
C ASP A 115 18.55 5.96 -12.67
N PRO A 116 19.34 7.02 -12.95
CA PRO A 116 19.79 7.97 -11.93
C PRO A 116 18.66 8.75 -11.25
N ASP A 117 17.60 9.09 -11.98
CA ASP A 117 16.47 9.86 -11.44
C ASP A 117 15.67 8.98 -10.47
N GLN A 118 15.43 7.72 -10.84
CA GLN A 118 14.80 6.74 -9.94
C GLN A 118 15.68 6.43 -8.72
N ALA A 119 17.00 6.37 -8.88
CA ALA A 119 17.93 6.19 -7.77
C ALA A 119 17.86 7.37 -6.78
N TRP A 120 17.75 8.59 -7.30
CA TRP A 120 17.58 9.79 -6.50
C TRP A 120 16.22 9.80 -5.77
N ILE A 121 15.11 9.50 -6.46
CA ILE A 121 13.78 9.39 -5.86
C ILE A 121 13.76 8.34 -4.73
N LEU A 122 14.39 7.19 -4.93
CA LEU A 122 14.52 6.16 -3.89
C LEU A 122 15.29 6.68 -2.67
N GLY A 123 16.35 7.46 -2.89
CA GLY A 123 17.10 8.12 -1.83
C GLY A 123 16.26 9.11 -1.04
N GLU A 124 15.44 9.91 -1.71
CA GLU A 124 14.53 10.87 -1.08
C GLU A 124 13.40 10.18 -0.32
N LEU A 125 12.87 9.07 -0.84
CA LEU A 125 11.90 8.25 -0.11
C LEU A 125 12.49 7.74 1.20
N ILE A 126 13.70 7.17 1.19
CA ILE A 126 14.38 6.70 2.40
C ILE A 126 14.56 7.87 3.39
N ARG A 127 15.08 9.00 2.90
CA ARG A 127 15.30 10.21 3.73
C ARG A 127 14.00 10.71 4.35
N TYR A 128 12.90 10.68 3.59
CA TYR A 128 11.58 11.04 4.09
C TYR A 128 11.12 10.07 5.17
N LEU A 129 11.18 8.76 4.93
CA LEU A 129 10.69 7.74 5.87
C LEU A 129 11.50 7.69 7.17
N GLU A 130 12.80 7.97 7.12
CA GLU A 130 13.67 8.04 8.31
C GLU A 130 13.48 9.33 9.12
N HIS A 131 12.79 10.33 8.57
CA HIS A 131 12.58 11.59 9.27
C HIS A 131 11.64 11.38 10.47
N PRO A 132 12.00 11.87 11.68
CA PRO A 132 11.19 11.63 12.90
C PRO A 132 9.72 12.05 12.77
N ASN A 133 9.46 13.11 12.02
CA ASN A 133 8.10 13.64 11.81
C ASN A 133 7.33 12.97 10.66
N ALA A 134 7.95 12.06 9.88
CA ALA A 134 7.23 11.39 8.79
C ALA A 134 6.21 10.39 9.32
N GLY A 135 6.32 10.01 10.60
CA GLY A 135 5.38 9.10 11.26
C GLY A 135 5.28 7.75 10.56
N SER A 136 6.27 7.35 9.76
CA SER A 136 6.26 6.11 8.97
C SER A 136 7.14 5.03 9.59
N VAL A 137 8.04 5.39 10.50
CA VAL A 137 8.84 4.43 11.26
C VAL A 137 8.92 4.92 12.70
N ASP A 138 7.79 4.84 13.39
CA ASP A 138 7.79 5.07 14.84
C ASP A 138 8.17 3.75 15.51
N PHE A 139 9.42 3.64 15.95
CA PHE A 139 9.88 2.50 16.76
C PHE A 139 9.28 2.51 18.17
N SER A 140 8.41 3.46 18.50
CA SER A 140 7.88 3.67 19.85
C SER A 140 6.66 2.82 20.19
N ASP A 141 5.94 2.26 19.22
CA ASP A 141 4.67 1.58 19.48
C ASP A 141 4.77 0.06 19.36
N MET A 142 5.47 -0.56 20.33
CA MET A 142 5.12 -1.92 20.73
C MET A 142 3.77 -1.80 21.45
N GLY A 143 2.68 -1.90 20.68
CA GLY A 143 1.33 -1.53 21.11
C GLY A 143 0.85 -2.12 22.45
N GLU A 144 -0.31 -1.66 22.91
CA GLU A 144 -0.93 -1.88 24.25
C GLU A 144 -1.01 -3.32 24.78
N HIS A 145 -0.58 -4.32 24.02
CA HIS A 145 -0.48 -5.73 24.41
C HIS A 145 0.91 -6.19 24.90
N TRP A 146 1.88 -5.28 25.07
CA TRP A 146 3.21 -5.57 25.65
C TRP A 146 3.42 -5.00 27.06
N VAL A 147 2.43 -5.14 27.94
CA VAL A 147 2.57 -5.05 29.41
C VAL A 147 1.78 -6.13 30.14
#